data_AF-A0A944ZAA9-F1
#
_entry.id   AF-A0A944ZAA9-F1
#
_cell.length_a   1.000
_cell.length_b   1.000
_cell.length_c   1.000
_cell.angle_alpha   90.00
_cell.angle_beta   90.00
_cell.angle_gamma   90.00
#
_symmetry.space_group_name_H-M   'P 1'
#
loop_
_entity.id
_entity.type
_entity.pdbx_description
1 polymer ?
#
loop_
_entity_poly.entity_id
_entity_poly.type
_entity_poly.pdbx_seq_one_letter_code
_entity_poly.pdbx_strand_id
1 'polypeptide(L)' 'MSQAETRYDGNVPAPPFPEGLDWLNTASALSWEDLSGKLVVMDFWTYC' A
#
# COMPACT_ATOMS: atom_id res chain seq x y z
N MET A 1 -26.02 -18.00 12.52
CA MET A 1 -24.87 -17.97 11.59
C MET A 1 -24.79 -16.56 11.02
N SER A 2 -23.91 -15.73 11.59
CA SER A 2 -23.72 -14.34 11.17
C SER A 2 -22.84 -14.33 9.93
N GLN A 3 -23.37 -13.93 8.77
CA GLN A 3 -22.53 -13.60 7.63
C GLN A 3 -21.68 -12.41 8.02
N ALA A 4 -20.37 -12.59 8.12
CA ALA A 4 -19.45 -11.48 8.05
C ALA A 4 -19.55 -10.93 6.62
N GLU A 5 -20.30 -9.84 6.43
CA GLU A 5 -20.25 -9.06 5.20
C GLU A 5 -18.83 -8.51 5.07
N THR A 6 -17.97 -9.18 4.30
CA THR A 6 -16.68 -8.61 3.91
C THR A 6 -16.94 -7.55 2.83
N ARG A 7 -17.36 -6.34 3.22
CA ARG A 7 -17.41 -5.21 2.27
C ARG A 7 -16.01 -4.60 2.18
N TYR A 8 -15.24 -5.13 1.23
CA TYR A 8 -14.15 -4.37 0.64
C TYR A 8 -14.71 -3.04 0.13
N ASP A 9 -14.37 -1.93 0.77
CA ASP A 9 -14.84 -0.57 0.44
C ASP A 9 -14.04 0.07 -0.71
N GLY A 10 -13.30 -0.74 -1.49
CA GLY A 10 -12.17 -0.32 -2.33
C GLY A 10 -12.51 0.43 -3.60
N ASN A 11 -13.35 1.46 -3.46
CA ASN A 11 -13.51 2.57 -4.38
C ASN A 11 -12.57 3.74 -4.05
N VAL A 12 -11.87 3.70 -2.91
CA VAL A 12 -10.92 4.75 -2.52
C VAL A 12 -9.51 4.35 -2.95
N PRO A 13 -8.85 5.13 -3.83
CA PRO A 13 -7.46 4.91 -4.18
C PRO A 13 -6.55 5.03 -2.94
N ALA A 14 -5.47 4.26 -2.92
CA ALA A 14 -4.45 4.43 -1.90
C ALA A 14 -3.84 5.85 -2.01
N PRO A 15 -3.56 6.54 -0.88
CA PRO A 15 -2.95 7.86 -0.90
C PRO A 15 -1.51 7.79 -1.43
N PRO A 16 -0.97 8.88 -2.01
CA PRO A 16 0.42 8.92 -2.45
C PRO A 16 1.40 8.67 -1.29
N PHE A 17 2.55 8.08 -1.59
CA PHE A 17 3.63 7.98 -0.62
C PHE A 17 4.11 9.39 -0.21
N PRO A 18 4.36 9.65 1.09
CA PRO A 18 4.92 10.90 1.53
C PRO A 18 6.29 11.19 0.90
N GLU A 19 6.54 12.46 0.61
CA GLU A 19 7.83 12.90 0.11
C GLU A 19 8.92 12.84 1.21
N GLY A 20 10.17 12.63 0.81
CA GLY A 20 11.32 12.69 1.70
C GLY A 20 11.50 11.50 2.65
N LEU A 21 10.79 10.39 2.43
CA LEU A 21 11.03 9.15 3.17
C LEU A 21 12.29 8.43 2.69
N ASP A 22 13.02 7.83 3.63
CA ASP A 22 14.10 6.92 3.33
C ASP A 22 13.55 5.55 2.90
N TRP A 23 13.99 5.08 1.74
CA TRP A 23 13.61 3.78 1.20
C TRP A 23 14.75 2.77 1.34
N LEU A 24 14.39 1.53 1.70
CA LEU A 24 15.32 0.42 1.79
C LEU A 24 15.00 -0.62 0.71
N ASN A 25 16.01 -1.38 0.27
CA ASN A 25 15.90 -2.47 -0.72
C ASN A 25 15.38 -2.05 -2.12
N THR A 26 15.55 -0.79 -2.50
CA THR A 26 15.21 -0.27 -3.82
C THR A 26 16.30 0.69 -4.29
N ALA A 27 16.40 0.90 -5.61
CA ALA A 27 17.35 1.83 -6.21
C ALA A 27 16.94 3.30 -6.01
N SER A 28 15.64 3.57 -5.83
CA SER A 28 15.07 4.90 -5.64
C SER A 28 13.70 4.82 -4.94
N ALA A 29 13.18 5.97 -4.49
CA ALA A 29 11.81 6.08 -3.99
C ALA A 29 10.80 5.61 -5.05
N LEU A 30 9.72 4.97 -4.59
CA LEU A 30 8.64 4.46 -5.45
C LEU A 30 7.45 5.40 -5.47
N SER A 31 6.78 5.45 -6.62
CA SER A 31 5.48 6.10 -6.83
C SER A 31 4.39 5.08 -7.15
N TRP A 32 3.12 5.51 -7.24
CA TRP A 32 2.05 4.61 -7.66
C TRP A 32 2.12 4.28 -9.15
N GLU A 33 2.68 5.17 -9.96
CA GLU A 33 2.93 4.98 -11.37
C GLU A 33 3.88 3.81 -11.61
N ASP A 34 4.94 3.67 -10.79
CA ASP A 34 5.92 2.58 -10.87
C ASP A 34 5.31 1.19 -10.55
N LEU A 35 4.21 1.16 -9.80
CA LEU A 35 3.55 -0.05 -9.33
C LEU A 35 2.28 -0.39 -10.12
N SER A 36 1.93 0.40 -11.13
CA SER A 36 0.73 0.21 -11.93
C SER A 36 0.69 -1.18 -12.58
N GLY A 37 -0.47 -1.83 -12.51
CA GLY A 37 -0.67 -3.20 -13.01
C GLY A 37 -0.18 -4.32 -12.09
N LYS A 38 0.31 -4.01 -10.89
CA LYS A 38 0.70 -5.00 -9.87
C LYS A 38 -0.33 -5.05 -8.73
N LEU A 39 -0.52 -6.24 -8.16
CA LEU A 39 -1.16 -6.36 -6.85
C LEU A 39 -0.14 -5.93 -5.78
N VAL A 40 -0.43 -4.85 -5.08
CA VAL A 40 0.44 -4.29 -4.04
C VAL A 40 -0.17 -4.61 -2.67
N VAL A 41 0.64 -5.13 -1.76
CA VAL A 41 0.28 -5.35 -0.36
C VAL A 41 1.06 -4.36 0.49
N MET A 42 0.34 -3.56 1.29
CA MET A 42 0.95 -2.66 2.26
C MET A 42 0.98 -3.35 3.63
N ASP A 43 2.19 -3.64 4.13
CA ASP A 43 2.38 -4.23 5.44
C ASP A 43 2.85 -3.15 6.42
N PHE A 44 2.02 -2.84 7.41
CA PHE A 44 2.32 -1.85 8.44
C PHE A 44 2.90 -2.55 9.66
N TRP A 45 4.21 -2.41 9.86
CA TRP A 45 4.95 -3.11 10.92
C TRP A 45 5.97 -2.20 11.61
N THR A 46 6.47 -2.67 12.74
CA THR A 46 7.59 -2.10 13.48
C THR A 46 8.51 -3.23 13.96
N TYR A 47 9.79 -2.95 14.18
CA TYR A 47 10.77 -3.96 14.60
C TYR A 47 10.76 -4.24 16.12
N CYS A 48 10.07 -3.41 16.90
CA CYS A 48 9.99 -3.49 18.36
C CYS A 48 8.81 -4.32 18.85
#